data_AF-A0AAV5SN74-F1
#
_entry.id   AF-A0AAV5SN74-F1
#
_cell.length_a   1.000
_cell.length_b   1.000
_cell.length_c   1.000
_cell.angle_alpha   90.00
_cell.angle_beta   90.00
_cell.angle_gamma   90.00
#
_symmetry.space_group_name_H-M   'P 1'
#
loop_
_entity.id
_entity.type
_entity.pdbx_description
1 polymer ?
#
loop_
_entity_poly.entity_id
_entity_poly.type
_entity_poly.pdbx_seq_one_letter_code
_entity_poly.pdbx_strand_id
1 'polypeptide(L)'
;AFPLLLAVALCNIIDESQEYGAIEDPYEFTSPYEMIDMGIDDLCDKYPSLRPSSDEEMITFKKEFMLFLAEKPDVQDEVLTGFPSNYRVLWGKMKELRKIADEEFDALTKDDQRFIESPTGLMLHKLAVQSGLKVIALRKADFKKRKLSKDQIKDEVNERQLAIFQSWYGQETVDEDSIEDFRDEL
;
A
#
# COMPACT_ATOMS: atom_id res chain seq x y z
N ALA A 1 38.04 3.89 -3.46
CA ALA A 1 36.61 4.23 -3.58
C ALA A 1 35.85 3.14 -2.83
N PHE A 2 35.22 3.50 -1.71
CA PHE A 2 34.33 2.57 -1.00
C PHE A 2 33.20 2.21 -1.95
N PRO A 3 32.87 0.92 -2.16
CA PRO A 3 31.67 0.59 -2.90
C PRO A 3 30.52 1.23 -2.13
N LEU A 4 29.70 1.98 -2.87
CA LEU A 4 28.41 2.49 -2.44
C LEU A 4 27.79 1.35 -1.62
N LEU A 5 27.69 1.53 -0.31
CA LEU A 5 26.81 0.71 0.49
C LEU A 5 25.49 0.81 -0.24
N LEU A 6 25.08 -0.27 -0.91
CA LEU A 6 23.69 -0.65 -0.89
C LEU A 6 23.35 -0.51 0.58
N ALA A 7 22.71 0.60 0.94
CA ALA A 7 21.83 0.61 2.07
C ALA A 7 20.75 -0.39 1.65
N VAL A 8 21.08 -1.68 1.76
CA VAL A 8 20.13 -2.74 1.95
C VAL A 8 19.38 -2.21 3.15
N ALA A 9 18.23 -1.59 2.90
CA ALA A 9 17.35 -1.15 3.95
C ALA A 9 17.20 -2.40 4.81
N LEU A 10 17.81 -2.39 5.99
CA LEU A 10 17.85 -3.56 6.88
C LEU A 10 16.40 -3.88 7.21
N CYS A 11 15.80 -4.77 6.41
CA CYS A 11 14.47 -5.28 6.63
C CYS A 11 14.66 -6.33 7.70
N ASN A 12 14.14 -6.07 8.89
CA ASN A 12 14.20 -7.05 9.96
C ASN A 12 12.94 -7.89 9.84
N ILE A 13 12.88 -8.72 8.79
CA ILE A 13 11.64 -9.32 8.26
C ILE A 13 10.89 -10.05 9.36
N ILE A 14 11.60 -10.90 10.11
CA ILE A 14 11.02 -11.69 11.19
C ILE A 14 10.42 -10.78 12.28
N ASP A 15 11.18 -9.77 12.73
CA ASP A 15 10.73 -8.85 13.78
C ASP A 15 9.53 -8.01 13.31
N GLU A 16 9.56 -7.52 12.06
CA GLU A 16 8.47 -6.76 11.45
C GLU A 16 7.21 -7.62 11.31
N SER A 17 7.33 -8.87 10.83
CA SER A 17 6.19 -9.77 10.73
C SER A 17 5.61 -10.14 12.10
N GLN A 18 6.46 -10.32 13.12
CA GLN A 18 6.02 -10.55 14.49
C GLN A 18 5.33 -9.32 15.09
N GLU A 19 5.89 -8.12 14.89
CA GLU A 19 5.30 -6.87 15.34
C GLU A 19 3.92 -6.66 14.72
N TYR A 20 3.81 -6.84 13.40
CA TYR A 20 2.55 -6.68 12.70
C TYR A 20 1.52 -7.72 13.13
N GLY A 21 1.92 -8.98 13.30
CA GLY A 21 1.05 -10.05 13.80
C GLY A 21 0.58 -9.87 15.26
N ALA A 22 1.28 -9.04 16.05
CA ALA A 22 0.90 -8.71 17.42
C ALA A 22 -0.12 -7.56 17.52
N ILE A 23 -0.46 -6.91 16.41
CA ILE A 23 -1.43 -5.82 16.40
C ILE A 23 -2.85 -6.42 16.40
N GLU A 24 -3.59 -6.21 17.50
CA GLU A 24 -4.96 -6.71 17.66
C GLU A 24 -5.93 -6.13 16.63
N ASP A 25 -5.87 -4.81 16.41
CA ASP A 25 -6.64 -4.11 15.39
C ASP A 25 -5.76 -3.02 14.74
N PRO A 26 -5.26 -3.23 13.51
CA PRO A 26 -4.46 -2.23 12.82
C PRO A 26 -5.25 -0.98 12.46
N TYR A 27 -6.59 -1.04 12.47
CA TYR A 27 -7.47 0.07 12.11
C TYR A 27 -7.89 0.93 13.31
N GLU A 28 -7.42 0.62 14.53
CA GLU A 28 -7.62 1.50 15.70
C GLU A 28 -6.95 2.88 15.49
N PHE A 29 -5.91 2.95 14.65
CA PHE A 29 -5.09 4.17 14.48
C PHE A 29 -5.00 4.68 13.05
N THR A 30 -5.61 4.00 12.08
CA THR A 30 -5.54 4.33 10.65
C THR A 30 -6.70 3.67 9.91
N SER A 31 -6.87 3.96 8.62
CA SER A 31 -7.81 3.27 7.73
C SER A 31 -7.07 2.48 6.64
N PRO A 32 -7.74 1.54 5.94
CA PRO A 32 -7.19 0.92 4.74
C PRO A 32 -6.77 1.95 3.68
N TYR A 33 -7.57 3.01 3.49
CA TYR A 33 -7.27 4.08 2.54
C TYR A 33 -5.98 4.81 2.91
N GLU A 34 -5.82 5.18 4.18
CA GLU A 34 -4.62 5.85 4.66
C GLU A 34 -3.38 4.96 4.61
N MET A 35 -3.53 3.66 4.91
CA MET A 35 -2.44 2.69 4.79
C MET A 35 -1.93 2.59 3.35
N ILE A 36 -2.84 2.54 2.37
CA ILE A 36 -2.47 2.45 0.96
C ILE A 36 -1.92 3.78 0.46
N ASP A 37 -2.59 4.89 0.78
CA ASP A 37 -2.19 6.23 0.33
C ASP A 37 -0.77 6.55 0.75
N MET A 38 -0.48 6.42 2.06
CA MET A 38 0.83 6.71 2.62
C MET A 38 1.84 5.59 2.33
N GLY A 39 1.40 4.34 2.30
CA GLY A 39 2.25 3.19 2.06
C GLY A 39 2.83 3.17 0.65
N ILE A 40 2.01 3.45 -0.37
CA ILE A 40 2.46 3.54 -1.76
C ILE A 40 3.39 4.74 -1.96
N ASP A 41 3.09 5.89 -1.36
CA ASP A 41 3.96 7.06 -1.44
C ASP A 41 5.33 6.77 -0.85
N ASP A 42 5.38 6.14 0.33
CA ASP A 42 6.63 5.75 0.96
C ASP A 42 7.42 4.73 0.14
N LEU A 43 6.72 3.75 -0.43
CA LEU A 43 7.34 2.74 -1.28
C LEU A 43 7.97 3.40 -2.52
N CYS A 44 7.31 4.39 -3.11
CA CYS A 44 7.85 5.14 -4.24
C CYS A 44 9.01 6.06 -3.84
N ASP A 45 9.01 6.61 -2.63
CA ASP A 45 10.14 7.40 -2.11
C ASP A 45 11.37 6.52 -1.86
N LYS A 46 11.16 5.30 -1.35
CA LYS A 46 12.22 4.30 -1.16
C LYS A 46 12.74 3.73 -2.48
N TYR A 47 11.84 3.52 -3.44
CA TYR A 47 12.14 2.97 -4.77
C TYR A 47 11.61 3.89 -5.87
N PRO A 48 12.37 4.93 -6.26
CA PRO A 48 11.91 5.93 -7.23
C PRO A 48 11.46 5.38 -8.59
N SER A 49 11.94 4.20 -9.00
CA SER A 49 11.48 3.52 -10.23
C SER A 49 10.00 3.11 -10.18
N LEU A 50 9.42 2.98 -8.98
CA LEU A 50 8.00 2.68 -8.79
C LEU A 50 7.12 3.93 -8.94
N ARG A 51 7.66 5.13 -8.81
CA ARG A 51 6.88 6.38 -8.91
C ARG A 51 6.18 6.46 -10.28
N PRO A 52 4.85 6.63 -10.33
CA PRO A 52 4.14 6.94 -11.56
C PRO A 52 4.55 8.32 -12.13
N SER A 53 4.22 8.57 -13.39
CA SER A 53 4.69 9.77 -14.10
C SER A 53 3.84 11.01 -13.84
N SER A 54 2.64 10.84 -13.30
CA SER A 54 1.70 11.91 -12.94
C SER A 54 0.96 11.59 -11.64
N ASP A 55 0.36 12.62 -11.04
CA ASP A 55 -0.50 12.46 -9.86
C ASP A 55 -1.76 11.63 -10.17
N GLU A 56 -2.30 11.75 -11.37
CA GLU A 56 -3.42 10.91 -11.84
C GLU A 56 -3.04 9.43 -11.90
N GLU A 57 -1.87 9.09 -12.46
CA GLU A 57 -1.39 7.70 -12.46
C GLU A 57 -1.08 7.21 -11.04
N MET A 58 -0.63 8.10 -10.14
CA MET A 58 -0.43 7.78 -8.73
C MET A 58 -1.74 7.43 -8.04
N ILE A 59 -2.79 8.22 -8.25
CA ILE A 59 -4.13 7.92 -7.73
C ILE A 59 -4.63 6.60 -8.32
N THR A 60 -4.47 6.37 -9.63
CA THR A 60 -4.86 5.09 -10.26
C THR A 60 -4.09 3.92 -9.66
N PHE A 61 -2.78 4.05 -9.43
CA PHE A 61 -2.00 3.00 -8.77
C PHE A 61 -2.55 2.65 -7.38
N LYS A 62 -2.87 3.66 -6.57
CA LYS A 62 -3.46 3.48 -5.25
C LYS A 62 -4.85 2.83 -5.31
N LYS A 63 -5.72 3.27 -6.22
CA LYS A 63 -7.05 2.68 -6.47
C LYS A 63 -6.95 1.22 -6.90
N GLU A 64 -6.10 0.93 -7.89
CA GLU A 64 -5.91 -0.43 -8.41
C GLU A 64 -5.35 -1.36 -7.32
N PHE A 65 -4.42 -0.87 -6.49
CA PHE A 65 -3.89 -1.65 -5.37
C PHE A 65 -4.97 -1.96 -4.32
N MET A 66 -5.82 -0.98 -3.96
CA MET A 66 -6.97 -1.21 -3.08
C MET A 66 -7.90 -2.29 -3.62
N LEU A 67 -8.23 -2.23 -4.92
CA LEU A 67 -9.08 -3.22 -5.57
C LEU A 67 -8.42 -4.61 -5.59
N PHE A 68 -7.13 -4.68 -5.92
CA PHE A 68 -6.35 -5.91 -5.88
C PHE A 68 -6.37 -6.59 -4.50
N LEU A 69 -6.27 -5.84 -3.40
CA LEU A 69 -6.36 -6.42 -2.06
C LEU A 69 -7.73 -7.04 -1.75
N ALA A 70 -8.79 -6.57 -2.42
CA ALA A 70 -10.15 -7.11 -2.29
C ALA A 70 -10.45 -8.27 -3.27
N GLU A 71 -9.54 -8.55 -4.21
CA GLU A 71 -9.69 -9.64 -5.16
C GLU A 71 -9.58 -11.02 -4.50
N LYS A 72 -10.09 -12.03 -5.21
CA LYS A 72 -9.90 -13.43 -4.78
C LYS A 72 -8.43 -13.87 -4.94
N PRO A 73 -7.96 -14.84 -4.14
CA PRO A 73 -6.56 -15.28 -4.17
C PRO A 73 -6.06 -15.70 -5.57
N ASP A 74 -6.90 -16.34 -6.37
CA ASP A 74 -6.57 -16.76 -7.74
C ASP A 74 -6.28 -15.57 -8.66
N VAL A 75 -7.09 -14.50 -8.58
CA VAL A 75 -6.86 -13.26 -9.33
C VAL A 75 -5.63 -12.52 -8.80
N GLN A 76 -5.40 -12.54 -7.48
CA GLN A 76 -4.20 -11.97 -6.90
C GLN A 76 -2.95 -12.69 -7.42
N ASP A 77 -2.95 -14.02 -7.45
CA ASP A 77 -1.87 -14.83 -7.98
C ASP A 77 -1.60 -14.54 -9.46
N GLU A 78 -2.63 -14.33 -10.28
CA GLU A 78 -2.46 -13.95 -11.69
C GLU A 78 -1.70 -12.61 -11.82
N VAL A 79 -2.10 -11.59 -11.07
CA VAL A 79 -1.41 -10.27 -11.05
C VAL A 79 0.02 -10.42 -10.52
N LEU A 80 0.19 -11.18 -9.42
CA LEU A 80 1.47 -11.43 -8.76
C LEU A 80 2.38 -12.38 -9.55
N THR A 81 1.90 -13.11 -10.54
CA THR A 81 2.72 -13.95 -11.44
C THR A 81 2.98 -13.29 -12.79
N GLY A 82 2.28 -12.18 -13.08
CA GLY A 82 2.54 -11.30 -14.20
C GLY A 82 1.62 -11.50 -15.40
N PHE A 83 0.49 -12.19 -15.21
CA PHE A 83 -0.57 -12.24 -16.22
C PHE A 83 -1.13 -10.84 -16.47
N PRO A 84 -1.48 -10.51 -17.73
CA PRO A 84 -2.13 -9.24 -18.03
C PRO A 84 -3.42 -9.12 -17.22
N SER A 85 -3.56 -8.03 -16.47
CA SER A 85 -4.75 -7.75 -15.68
C SER A 85 -5.39 -6.44 -16.12
N ASN A 86 -6.63 -6.21 -15.67
CA ASN A 86 -7.30 -4.92 -15.84
C ASN A 86 -6.59 -3.80 -15.06
N TYR A 87 -5.72 -4.16 -14.11
CA TYR A 87 -4.93 -3.26 -13.27
C TYR A 87 -3.61 -2.89 -13.95
N ARG A 88 -3.68 -2.08 -15.02
CA ARG A 88 -2.51 -1.83 -15.89
C ARG A 88 -1.36 -1.14 -15.18
N VAL A 89 -1.67 -0.14 -14.35
CA VAL A 89 -0.65 0.64 -13.65
C VAL A 89 -0.01 -0.22 -12.57
N LEU A 90 -0.84 -0.84 -11.72
CA LEU A 90 -0.44 -1.77 -10.68
C LEU A 90 0.42 -2.90 -11.24
N TRP A 91 0.02 -3.53 -12.35
CA TRP A 91 0.79 -4.60 -12.97
C TRP A 91 2.18 -4.14 -13.39
N GLY A 92 2.30 -2.96 -14.01
CA GLY A 92 3.58 -2.37 -14.36
C GLY A 92 4.47 -2.15 -13.15
N LYS A 93 3.89 -1.66 -12.04
CA LYS A 93 4.62 -1.41 -10.79
C LYS A 93 4.98 -2.69 -10.04
N MET A 94 4.11 -3.69 -10.01
CA MET A 94 4.37 -5.02 -9.44
C MET A 94 5.51 -5.75 -10.17
N LYS A 95 5.61 -5.59 -11.48
CA LYS A 95 6.75 -6.13 -12.26
C LYS A 95 8.08 -5.52 -11.84
N GLU A 96 8.12 -4.21 -11.65
CA GLU A 96 9.33 -3.52 -11.24
C GLU A 96 9.69 -3.84 -9.78
N LEU A 97 8.70 -3.86 -8.90
CA LEU A 97 8.88 -4.24 -7.51
C LEU A 97 9.36 -5.70 -7.36
N ARG A 98 8.92 -6.61 -8.24
CA ARG A 98 9.47 -7.97 -8.27
C ARG A 98 10.95 -8.00 -8.57
N LYS A 99 11.43 -7.24 -9.56
CA LYS A 99 12.87 -7.17 -9.86
C LYS A 99 13.67 -6.69 -8.65
N ILE A 100 13.17 -5.65 -7.98
CA ILE A 100 13.75 -5.15 -6.73
C ILE A 100 13.76 -6.23 -5.66
N ALA A 101 12.65 -6.95 -5.49
CA ALA A 101 12.55 -8.03 -4.52
C ALA A 101 13.46 -9.21 -4.87
N ASP A 102 13.64 -9.56 -6.14
CA ASP A 102 14.57 -10.60 -6.59
C ASP A 102 16.02 -10.22 -6.21
N GLU A 103 16.43 -8.98 -6.51
CA GLU A 103 17.76 -8.47 -6.18
C GLU A 103 18.02 -8.41 -4.67
N GLU A 104 17.02 -7.96 -3.89
CA GLU A 104 17.14 -7.84 -2.44
C GLU A 104 17.02 -9.19 -1.72
N PHE A 105 16.23 -10.13 -2.24
CA PHE A 105 16.03 -11.45 -1.64
C PHE A 105 17.36 -12.20 -1.53
N ASP A 106 18.20 -12.14 -2.56
CA ASP A 106 19.52 -12.77 -2.56
C ASP A 106 20.48 -12.17 -1.52
N ALA A 107 20.23 -10.92 -1.10
CA ALA A 107 21.00 -10.23 -0.07
C ALA A 107 20.50 -10.47 1.36
N LEU A 108 19.35 -11.13 1.53
CA LEU A 108 18.79 -11.46 2.84
C LEU A 108 19.61 -12.51 3.59
N THR A 109 19.45 -12.55 4.92
CA THR A 109 20.01 -13.63 5.73
C THR A 109 19.32 -14.96 5.40
N LYS A 110 19.97 -16.10 5.72
CA LYS A 110 19.36 -17.43 5.48
C LYS A 110 18.10 -17.66 6.29
N ASP A 111 17.98 -17.04 7.47
CA ASP A 111 16.79 -17.16 8.28
C ASP A 111 15.65 -16.31 7.71
N ASP A 112 15.94 -15.10 7.25
CA ASP A 112 14.96 -14.26 6.55
C ASP A 112 14.48 -14.89 5.24
N GLN A 113 15.39 -15.45 4.42
CA GLN A 113 15.04 -16.18 3.19
C GLN A 113 14.13 -17.37 3.47
N ARG A 114 14.41 -18.12 4.56
CA ARG A 114 13.57 -19.26 4.97
C ARG A 114 12.21 -18.82 5.48
N PHE A 115 12.15 -17.68 6.17
CA PHE A 115 10.92 -17.14 6.72
C PHE A 115 10.01 -16.58 5.63
N ILE A 116 10.57 -15.81 4.69
CA ILE A 116 9.80 -15.14 3.63
C ILE A 116 9.57 -16.02 2.39
N GLU A 117 10.32 -17.13 2.29
CA GLU A 117 10.23 -18.22 1.32
C GLU A 117 10.53 -17.86 -0.15
N SER A 118 10.24 -16.63 -0.60
CA SER A 118 10.41 -16.23 -1.99
C SER A 118 10.54 -14.71 -2.17
N PRO A 119 11.05 -14.24 -3.32
CA PRO A 119 11.00 -12.83 -3.72
C PRO A 119 9.57 -12.26 -3.77
N THR A 120 8.58 -13.05 -4.20
CA THR A 120 7.17 -12.65 -4.15
C THR A 120 6.70 -12.41 -2.72
N GLY A 121 7.13 -13.27 -1.78
CA GLY A 121 6.90 -13.07 -0.35
C GLY A 121 7.51 -11.75 0.13
N LEU A 122 8.76 -11.47 -0.25
CA LEU A 122 9.45 -10.23 0.11
C LEU A 122 8.73 -8.99 -0.45
N MET A 123 8.23 -9.08 -1.69
CA MET A 123 7.43 -8.04 -2.31
C MET A 123 6.16 -7.74 -1.51
N LEU A 124 5.41 -8.79 -1.12
CA LEU A 124 4.20 -8.64 -0.30
C LEU A 124 4.50 -8.10 1.09
N HIS A 125 5.61 -8.53 1.71
CA HIS A 125 6.05 -8.01 3.01
C HIS A 125 6.32 -6.51 2.96
N LYS A 126 7.00 -6.03 1.91
CA LYS A 126 7.23 -4.60 1.70
C LYS A 126 5.93 -3.82 1.53
N LEU A 127 5.02 -4.34 0.70
CA LEU A 127 3.76 -3.67 0.38
C LEU A 127 2.79 -3.61 1.56
N ALA A 128 2.63 -4.72 2.28
CA ALA A 128 1.61 -4.84 3.32
C ALA A 128 2.17 -4.60 4.72
N VAL A 129 3.24 -5.32 5.09
CA VAL A 129 3.76 -5.32 6.46
C VAL A 129 4.56 -4.05 6.75
N GLN A 130 5.58 -3.74 5.94
CA GLN A 130 6.44 -2.58 6.18
C GLN A 130 5.65 -1.26 6.08
N SER A 131 4.88 -1.11 5.00
CA SER A 131 4.00 0.04 4.82
C SER A 131 2.99 0.19 5.95
N GLY A 132 2.30 -0.91 6.31
CA GLY A 132 1.30 -0.92 7.37
C GLY A 132 1.89 -0.52 8.73
N LEU A 133 3.00 -1.15 9.13
CA LEU A 133 3.70 -0.83 10.38
C LEU A 133 4.12 0.63 10.44
N LYS A 134 4.66 1.16 9.34
CA LYS A 134 5.12 2.55 9.29
C LYS A 134 3.96 3.53 9.53
N VAL A 135 2.83 3.33 8.85
CA VAL A 135 1.65 4.19 8.99
C VAL A 135 1.11 4.10 10.42
N ILE A 136 0.96 2.89 10.95
CA ILE A 136 0.48 2.68 12.33
C ILE A 136 1.40 3.34 13.35
N ALA A 137 2.72 3.16 13.22
CA ALA A 137 3.70 3.75 14.13
C ALA A 137 3.65 5.29 14.09
N LEU A 138 3.55 5.87 12.88
CA LEU A 138 3.41 7.31 12.69
C LEU A 138 2.15 7.85 13.37
N ARG A 139 0.99 7.20 13.14
CA ARG A 139 -0.29 7.63 13.71
C ARG A 139 -0.35 7.47 15.23
N LYS A 140 0.14 6.34 15.76
CA LYS A 140 0.28 6.14 17.21
C LYS A 140 1.13 7.25 17.84
N ALA A 141 2.26 7.62 17.24
CA ALA A 141 3.13 8.66 17.75
C ALA A 141 2.45 10.05 17.73
N ASP A 142 1.75 10.40 16.64
CA ASP A 142 1.02 11.66 16.52
C ASP A 142 -0.11 11.78 17.55
N PHE A 143 -0.98 10.77 17.64
CA PHE A 143 -2.10 10.78 18.58
C PHE A 143 -1.63 10.81 20.03
N LYS A 144 -0.56 10.09 20.36
CA LYS A 144 0.07 10.14 21.69
C LYS A 144 0.62 11.53 22.00
N LYS A 145 1.28 12.18 21.03
CA LYS A 145 1.82 13.54 21.18
C LYS A 145 0.70 14.56 21.43
N ARG A 146 -0.45 14.40 20.76
CA ARG A 146 -1.63 15.26 20.87
C ARG A 146 -2.55 14.90 22.04
N LYS A 147 -2.32 13.76 22.70
CA LYS A 147 -3.12 13.23 23.83
C LYS A 147 -4.61 13.09 23.48
N LEU A 148 -4.91 12.58 22.30
CA LEU A 148 -6.29 12.38 21.86
C LEU A 148 -6.96 11.22 22.61
N SER A 149 -8.26 11.34 22.88
CA SER A 149 -9.08 10.23 23.36
C SER A 149 -9.35 9.21 22.24
N LYS A 150 -9.83 8.02 22.61
CA LYS A 150 -10.21 6.99 21.62
C LYS A 150 -11.30 7.49 20.64
N ASP A 151 -12.28 8.23 21.13
CA ASP A 151 -13.34 8.78 20.30
C ASP A 151 -12.80 9.82 19.31
N GLN A 152 -11.90 10.71 19.76
CA GLN A 152 -11.25 11.69 18.89
C GLN A 152 -10.38 11.03 17.81
N ILE A 153 -9.68 9.94 18.16
CA ILE A 153 -8.90 9.17 17.19
C ILE A 153 -9.82 8.56 16.14
N LYS A 154 -10.93 7.95 16.56
CA LYS A 154 -11.90 7.34 15.65
C LYS A 154 -12.50 8.38 14.69
N ASP A 155 -12.89 9.55 15.21
CA ASP A 155 -13.43 10.63 14.38
C ASP A 155 -12.39 11.11 13.36
N GLU A 156 -11.14 11.33 13.78
CA GLU A 156 -10.06 11.78 12.89
C GLU A 156 -9.68 10.72 11.84
N VAL A 157 -9.70 9.43 12.19
CA VAL A 157 -9.51 8.33 11.23
C VAL A 157 -10.61 8.33 10.16
N ASN A 158 -11.88 8.50 10.58
CA ASN A 158 -13.02 8.56 9.66
C ASN A 158 -12.95 9.78 8.73
N GLU A 159 -12.62 10.96 9.27
CA GLU A 159 -12.47 12.19 8.49
C GLU A 159 -11.38 12.06 7.43
N ARG A 160 -10.22 11.50 7.79
CA ARG A 160 -9.13 11.27 6.84
C ARG A 160 -9.47 10.24 5.78
N GLN A 161 -10.10 9.14 6.17
CA GLN A 161 -10.57 8.14 5.21
C GLN A 161 -11.50 8.78 4.17
N LEU A 162 -12.45 9.61 4.62
CA LEU A 162 -13.37 10.32 3.73
C LEU A 162 -12.64 11.31 2.83
N ALA A 163 -11.67 12.06 3.36
CA ALA A 163 -10.87 12.99 2.57
C ALA A 163 -10.05 12.29 1.48
N ILE A 164 -9.42 11.16 1.80
CA ILE A 164 -8.67 10.35 0.82
C ILE A 164 -9.63 9.79 -0.23
N PHE A 165 -10.78 9.23 0.18
CA PHE A 165 -11.80 8.74 -0.75
C PHE A 165 -12.27 9.84 -1.71
N GLN A 166 -12.55 11.04 -1.20
CA GLN A 166 -12.94 12.19 -2.04
C GLN A 166 -11.81 12.64 -2.96
N SER A 167 -10.56 12.62 -2.50
CA SER A 167 -9.42 12.94 -3.34
C SER A 167 -9.24 11.93 -4.48
N TRP A 168 -9.53 10.65 -4.23
CA TRP A 168 -9.38 9.61 -5.23
C TRP A 168 -10.55 9.60 -6.21
N TYR A 169 -11.79 9.68 -5.72
CA TYR A 169 -13.01 9.44 -6.53
C TYR A 169 -13.88 10.67 -6.76
N GLY A 170 -13.68 11.77 -6.03
CA GLY A 170 -14.56 12.95 -6.06
C GLY A 170 -14.37 13.89 -7.25
N GLN A 171 -13.35 13.67 -8.10
CA GLN A 171 -13.13 14.44 -9.33
C GLN A 171 -13.64 13.73 -10.59
N GLU A 172 -14.21 12.53 -10.48
CA GLU A 172 -15.01 11.93 -11.55
C GLU A 172 -16.28 12.77 -11.65
N THR A 173 -16.25 13.80 -12.51
CA THR A 173 -17.42 14.59 -12.88
C THR A 173 -18.53 13.63 -13.23
N VAL A 174 -19.59 13.64 -12.42
CA VAL A 174 -20.90 13.17 -12.83
C VAL A 174 -21.20 13.95 -14.10
N ASP A 175 -21.17 13.29 -15.26
CA ASP A 175 -21.84 13.83 -16.45
C ASP A 175 -23.30 14.01 -16.03
N GLU A 176 -23.72 15.25 -15.80
CA GLU A 176 -25.10 15.60 -15.45
C GLU A 176 -26.09 15.09 -16.50
N ASP A 177 -25.62 14.80 -17.72
CA ASP A 177 -26.37 14.17 -18.81
C ASP A 177 -26.77 12.70 -18.51
N SER A 178 -26.12 12.02 -17.56
CA SER A 178 -26.50 10.66 -17.13
C SER A 178 -27.63 10.62 -16.09
N ILE A 179 -28.00 11.78 -15.52
CA ILE A 179 -29.08 11.89 -14.54
C ILE A 179 -30.45 12.08 -15.22
N GLU A 180 -30.50 12.61 -16.46
CA GLU A 180 -31.77 12.73 -17.19
C GLU A 180 -32.32 11.37 -17.65
N ASP A 181 -31.48 10.41 -18.02
CA ASP A 181 -31.92 9.08 -18.45
C ASP A 181 -32.60 8.26 -17.34
N PHE A 182 -32.32 8.55 -16.06
CA PHE A 182 -32.99 7.88 -14.93
C PHE A 182 -34.31 8.53 -14.51
N ARG A 183 -34.61 9.73 -15.03
CA ARG A 183 -35.83 10.48 -14.67
C ARG A 183 -37.01 10.18 -15.57
N ASP A 184 -36.75 9.67 -16.78
CA ASP A 184 -37.79 9.32 -17.75
C ASP A 184 -38.27 7.86 -17.62
N GLU A 185 -37.70 7.07 -16.70
CA GLU A 185 -38.11 5.68 -16.41
C GLU A 185 -38.80 5.48 -15.04
N LEU A 186 -39.24 6.55 -14.36
CA LEU A 186 -40.11 6.50 -13.17
C LEU A 186 -41.46 7.18 -13.42
#